data_AF-A0A929B1G2-F1
#
_entry.id   AF-A0A929B1G2-F1
#
_cell.length_a   1.000
_cell.length_b   1.000
_cell.length_c   1.000
_cell.angle_alpha   90.00
_cell.angle_beta   90.00
_cell.angle_gamma   90.00
#
_symmetry.space_group_name_H-M   'P 1'
#
loop_
_entity.id
_entity.type
_entity.pdbx_description
1 polymer ?
#
loop_
_entity_poly.entity_id
_entity_poly.type
_entity_poly.pdbx_seq_one_letter_code
_entity_poly.pdbx_strand_id
1 'polypeptide(L)'
;MSKSEIRQVTRTAAEIYEEFFVPALFQQWASRVAGAAMISSGQRILDVACGTGVLTREVAHRAGENGSAIGLDLNEGMLVVARRKAPEIEWRQGRAEGLPFDSDSFDAVVCSVWVDVLRESASCDQRDAEGVATGRVHGCSCLGLTGKYTRLRSHH
;
A
#
# COMPACT_ATOMS: atom_id res chain seq x y z
N MET A 1 20.49 -22.24 -41.07
CA MET A 1 20.41 -22.79 -39.68
C MET A 1 21.69 -22.34 -38.99
N SER A 2 21.75 -21.57 -37.90
CA SER A 2 20.94 -21.55 -36.66
C SER A 2 20.84 -20.10 -36.11
N LYS A 3 19.65 -19.69 -35.66
CA LYS A 3 19.44 -18.58 -34.71
C LYS A 3 19.19 -19.22 -33.34
N SER A 4 20.21 -19.31 -32.50
CA SER A 4 20.15 -19.82 -31.12
C SER A 4 21.02 -18.90 -30.28
N GLU A 5 20.61 -18.21 -29.21
CA GLU A 5 19.41 -18.22 -28.39
C GLU A 5 19.14 -16.77 -27.97
N ILE A 6 18.00 -16.20 -28.38
CA ILE A 6 17.48 -15.04 -27.65
C ILE A 6 16.83 -15.64 -26.40
N ARG A 7 17.55 -15.63 -25.27
CA ARG A 7 16.96 -15.89 -23.95
C ARG A 7 15.87 -14.85 -23.74
N GLN A 8 14.63 -15.22 -24.03
CA GLN A 8 13.48 -14.37 -23.70
C GLN A 8 13.48 -14.19 -22.18
N VAL A 9 13.60 -12.96 -21.73
CA VAL A 9 13.46 -12.61 -20.31
C VAL A 9 12.00 -12.86 -19.95
N THR A 10 11.70 -14.00 -19.33
CA THR A 10 10.36 -14.36 -18.84
C THR A 10 10.04 -13.65 -17.53
N ARG A 11 10.30 -12.34 -17.43
CA ARG A 11 9.94 -11.55 -16.25
C ARG A 11 8.57 -10.94 -16.43
N THR A 12 7.75 -11.08 -15.41
CA THR A 12 6.43 -10.42 -15.34
C THR A 12 6.60 -8.92 -15.14
N ALA A 13 5.57 -8.14 -15.47
CA ALA A 13 5.56 -6.70 -15.21
C ALA A 13 5.75 -6.38 -13.72
N ALA A 14 5.21 -7.22 -12.83
CA ALA A 14 5.37 -7.09 -11.38
C ALA A 14 6.82 -7.32 -10.92
N GLU A 15 7.54 -8.26 -11.52
CA GLU A 15 8.96 -8.51 -11.23
C GLU A 15 9.84 -7.34 -11.71
N ILE A 16 9.55 -6.79 -12.91
CA ILE A 16 10.24 -5.59 -13.42
C ILE A 16 9.94 -4.38 -12.51
N TYR A 17 8.69 -4.22 -12.09
CA TYR A 17 8.28 -3.19 -11.14
C TYR A 17 9.09 -3.28 -9.83
N GLU A 18 9.15 -4.46 -9.24
CA GLU A 18 9.87 -4.69 -7.99
C GLU A 18 11.39 -4.53 -8.12
N GLU A 19 11.97 -4.90 -9.25
CA GLU A 19 13.41 -4.86 -9.46
C GLU A 19 13.91 -3.44 -9.76
N PHE A 20 13.18 -2.68 -10.57
CA PHE A 20 13.67 -1.40 -11.08
C PHE A 20 12.97 -0.20 -10.46
N PHE A 21 11.65 -0.25 -10.32
CA PHE A 21 10.89 0.91 -9.86
C PHE A 21 10.87 1.02 -8.34
N VAL A 22 10.74 -0.11 -7.63
CA VAL A 22 10.70 -0.10 -6.16
C VAL A 22 11.95 0.51 -5.51
N PRO A 23 13.18 0.07 -5.83
CA PRO A 23 14.37 0.65 -5.22
C PRO A 23 14.58 2.12 -5.60
N ALA A 24 14.32 2.47 -6.86
CA ALA A 24 14.58 3.81 -7.38
C ALA A 24 13.55 4.85 -6.92
N LEU A 25 12.27 4.46 -6.85
CA LEU A 25 11.15 5.40 -6.70
C LEU A 25 10.31 5.18 -5.45
N PHE A 26 10.31 4.00 -4.82
CA PHE A 26 9.32 3.70 -3.77
C PHE A 26 9.94 3.36 -2.41
N GLN A 27 11.13 2.78 -2.37
CA GLN A 27 11.76 2.31 -1.13
C GLN A 27 12.03 3.46 -0.16
N GLN A 28 12.59 4.57 -0.63
CA GLN A 28 12.83 5.75 0.21
C GLN A 28 11.53 6.40 0.69
N TRP A 29 10.44 6.26 -0.06
CA TRP A 29 9.15 6.84 0.27
C TRP A 29 8.38 6.00 1.27
N ALA A 30 8.48 4.67 1.22
CA ALA A 30 7.85 3.78 2.19
C ALA A 30 8.17 4.22 3.63
N SER A 31 9.45 4.48 3.92
CA SER A 31 9.89 4.93 5.25
C SER A 31 9.35 6.33 5.62
N ARG A 32 9.27 7.25 4.66
CA ARG A 32 8.70 8.60 4.88
C ARG A 32 7.20 8.54 5.13
N VAL A 33 6.48 7.75 4.34
CA VAL A 33 5.04 7.55 4.46
C VAL A 33 4.71 6.93 5.81
N ALA A 34 5.40 5.86 6.19
CA ALA A 34 5.22 5.24 7.50
C ALA A 34 5.56 6.18 8.67
N GLY A 35 6.51 7.10 8.47
CA GLY A 35 6.86 8.13 9.45
C GLY A 35 5.78 9.20 9.59
N ALA A 36 5.29 9.73 8.47
CA ALA A 36 4.19 10.69 8.43
C ALA A 36 2.88 10.10 8.98
N ALA A 37 2.67 8.80 8.77
CA ALA A 37 1.54 8.05 9.32
C ALA A 37 1.67 7.76 10.83
N MET A 38 2.82 8.10 11.45
CA MET A 38 3.12 7.83 12.86
C MET A 38 2.94 6.35 13.24
N ILE A 39 3.28 5.44 12.31
CA ILE A 39 3.19 4.01 12.57
C ILE A 39 4.06 3.64 13.76
N SER A 40 3.45 2.98 14.73
CA SER A 40 4.01 2.65 16.03
C SER A 40 3.82 1.16 16.32
N SER A 41 4.60 0.63 17.27
CA SER A 41 4.52 -0.79 17.61
C SER A 41 3.13 -1.18 18.16
N GLY A 42 2.68 -2.40 17.86
CA GLY A 42 1.40 -2.95 18.32
C GLY A 42 0.19 -2.57 17.47
N GLN A 43 0.36 -1.74 16.43
CA GLN A 43 -0.73 -1.34 15.56
C GLN A 43 -1.11 -2.42 14.54
N ARG A 44 -2.40 -2.49 14.22
CA ARG A 44 -2.95 -3.24 13.09
C ARG A 44 -3.12 -2.28 11.92
N ILE A 45 -2.42 -2.53 10.82
CA ILE A 45 -2.36 -1.63 9.67
C ILE A 45 -2.94 -2.29 8.42
N LEU A 46 -3.69 -1.51 7.64
CA LEU A 46 -4.12 -1.87 6.28
C LEU A 46 -3.39 -0.99 5.25
N ASP A 47 -2.67 -1.61 4.31
CA ASP A 47 -2.08 -0.93 3.16
C ASP A 47 -2.94 -1.18 1.91
N VAL A 48 -3.62 -0.15 1.42
CA VAL A 48 -4.53 -0.23 0.28
C VAL A 48 -3.79 0.11 -1.01
N ALA A 49 -4.03 -0.68 -2.06
CA ALA A 49 -3.28 -0.65 -3.32
C ALA A 49 -1.76 -0.81 -3.07
N CYS A 50 -1.42 -1.86 -2.33
CA CYS A 50 -0.07 -2.09 -1.81
C CYS A 50 0.99 -2.45 -2.88
N GLY A 51 0.56 -2.78 -4.10
CA GLY A 51 1.42 -3.30 -5.15
C GLY A 51 2.23 -4.50 -4.66
N THR A 52 3.54 -4.48 -4.89
CA THR A 52 4.48 -5.52 -4.43
C THR A 52 4.87 -5.39 -2.95
N GLY A 53 4.22 -4.48 -2.22
CA GLY A 53 4.22 -4.47 -0.75
C GLY A 53 5.38 -3.76 -0.08
N VAL A 54 6.07 -2.83 -0.76
CA VAL A 54 7.21 -2.12 -0.15
C VAL A 54 6.80 -1.29 1.07
N LEU A 55 5.67 -0.58 1.00
CA LEU A 55 5.13 0.15 2.16
C LEU A 55 4.59 -0.81 3.21
N THR A 56 3.85 -1.84 2.81
CA THR A 56 3.33 -2.86 3.74
C THR A 56 4.43 -3.50 4.57
N ARG A 57 5.57 -3.85 3.97
CA ARG A 57 6.73 -4.40 4.68
C ARG A 57 7.32 -3.41 5.67
N GLU A 58 7.43 -2.14 5.29
CA GLU A 58 7.94 -1.09 6.18
C GLU A 58 7.02 -0.86 7.39
N VAL A 59 5.69 -0.80 7.18
CA VAL A 59 4.74 -0.61 8.29
C VAL A 59 4.66 -1.85 9.17
N ALA A 60 4.75 -3.06 8.60
CA ALA A 60 4.81 -4.31 9.38
C ALA A 60 6.07 -4.34 10.26
N HIS A 61 7.22 -3.94 9.71
CA HIS A 61 8.46 -3.85 10.47
C HIS A 61 8.34 -2.89 11.67
N ARG A 62 7.71 -1.73 11.48
CA ARG A 62 7.49 -0.75 12.55
C ARG A 62 6.44 -1.17 13.58
N ALA A 63 5.40 -1.88 13.14
CA ALA A 63 4.39 -2.45 14.03
C ALA A 63 5.01 -3.49 14.97
N GLY A 64 6.04 -4.19 14.52
CA GLY A 64 6.79 -5.15 15.32
C GLY A 64 5.96 -6.38 15.69
N GLU A 65 6.48 -7.20 16.60
CA GLU A 65 5.93 -8.54 16.92
C GLU A 65 4.51 -8.53 17.49
N ASN A 66 4.11 -7.44 18.15
CA ASN A 66 2.78 -7.29 18.73
C ASN A 66 1.77 -6.62 17.78
N GLY A 67 2.22 -6.20 16.59
CA GLY A 67 1.39 -5.55 15.58
C GLY A 67 1.21 -6.43 14.34
N SER A 68 0.48 -5.91 13.35
CA SER A 68 0.28 -6.62 12.09
C SER A 68 0.03 -5.64 10.94
N ALA A 69 0.33 -6.09 9.73
CA ALA A 69 -0.01 -5.37 8.51
C ALA A 69 -0.70 -6.32 7.53
N ILE A 70 -1.69 -5.81 6.81
CA ILE A 70 -2.34 -6.49 5.70
C ILE A 70 -2.16 -5.64 4.45
N GLY A 71 -1.64 -6.23 3.37
CA GLY A 71 -1.58 -5.60 2.06
C GLY A 71 -2.79 -5.98 1.21
N LEU A 72 -3.50 -4.99 0.67
CA LEU A 72 -4.62 -5.18 -0.26
C LEU A 72 -4.30 -4.58 -1.62
N ASP A 73 -4.41 -5.38 -2.68
CA ASP A 73 -4.25 -4.90 -4.06
C ASP A 73 -5.22 -5.59 -5.02
N LEU A 74 -5.62 -4.91 -6.09
CA LEU A 74 -6.49 -5.50 -7.11
C LEU A 74 -5.73 -6.49 -8.01
N ASN A 75 -4.43 -6.26 -8.21
CA ASN A 75 -3.60 -6.99 -9.14
C ASN A 75 -2.91 -8.18 -8.46
N GLU A 76 -3.45 -9.37 -8.70
CA GLU A 76 -2.90 -10.62 -8.17
C GLU A 76 -1.44 -10.86 -8.60
N GLY A 77 -1.03 -10.37 -9.77
CA GLY A 77 0.37 -10.45 -10.21
C GLY A 77 1.34 -9.69 -9.30
N MET A 78 0.91 -8.55 -8.73
CA MET A 78 1.68 -7.81 -7.73
C MET A 78 1.74 -8.57 -6.41
N LEU A 79 0.61 -9.13 -5.98
CA LEU A 79 0.52 -9.91 -4.74
C LEU A 79 1.34 -11.20 -4.78
N VAL A 80 1.47 -11.84 -5.94
CA VAL A 80 2.38 -12.99 -6.11
C VAL A 80 3.82 -12.60 -5.78
N VAL A 81 4.29 -11.43 -6.22
CA VAL A 81 5.63 -10.93 -5.87
C VAL A 81 5.70 -10.54 -4.40
N ALA A 82 4.67 -9.86 -3.87
CA ALA A 82 4.61 -9.47 -2.45
C ALA A 82 4.73 -10.70 -1.51
N ARG A 83 3.94 -11.75 -1.76
CA ARG A 83 3.97 -13.02 -1.01
C ARG A 83 5.33 -13.71 -1.07
N ARG A 84 6.04 -13.62 -2.19
CA ARG A 84 7.41 -14.18 -2.31
C ARG A 84 8.43 -13.40 -1.47
N LYS A 85 8.26 -12.08 -1.31
CA LYS A 85 9.22 -11.23 -0.58
C LYS A 85 8.97 -11.17 0.92
N ALA A 86 7.73 -11.32 1.35
CA ALA A 86 7.33 -11.32 2.75
C ALA A 86 6.16 -12.30 2.96
N PRO A 87 6.44 -13.62 3.01
CA PRO A 87 5.42 -14.66 3.18
C PRO A 87 4.71 -14.62 4.53
N GLU A 88 5.28 -13.95 5.52
CA GLU A 88 4.73 -13.76 6.86
C GLU A 88 3.63 -12.70 6.94
N ILE A 89 3.56 -11.80 5.95
CA ILE A 89 2.54 -10.76 5.85
C ILE A 89 1.28 -11.33 5.19
N GLU A 90 0.12 -10.87 5.64
CA GLU A 90 -1.15 -11.21 5.01
C GLU A 90 -1.39 -10.36 3.76
N TRP A 91 -1.66 -11.02 2.63
CA TRP A 91 -1.86 -10.38 1.33
C TRP A 91 -3.23 -10.76 0.76
N ARG A 92 -4.10 -9.78 0.56
CA ARG A 92 -5.48 -9.99 0.06
C ARG A 92 -5.70 -9.32 -1.29
N GLN A 93 -6.26 -10.07 -2.23
CA GLN A 93 -6.78 -9.48 -3.45
C GLN A 93 -8.09 -8.75 -3.15
N GLY A 94 -8.22 -7.49 -3.57
CA GLY A 94 -9.43 -6.72 -3.33
C GLY A 94 -9.42 -5.34 -3.95
N ARG A 95 -10.58 -4.70 -3.93
CA ARG A 95 -10.80 -3.34 -4.41
C ARG A 95 -10.82 -2.37 -3.22
N ALA A 96 -10.25 -1.18 -3.42
CA ALA A 96 -10.31 -0.13 -2.41
C ALA A 96 -11.76 0.29 -2.12
N GLU A 97 -12.63 0.27 -3.14
CA GLU A 97 -14.03 0.71 -3.06
C GLU A 97 -14.94 -0.26 -2.29
N GLY A 98 -14.44 -1.46 -1.95
CA GLY A 98 -15.20 -2.52 -1.30
C GLY A 98 -14.31 -3.36 -0.40
N LEU A 99 -13.86 -2.76 0.70
CA LEU A 99 -12.95 -3.39 1.65
C LEU A 99 -13.64 -4.58 2.38
N PRO A 100 -13.08 -5.79 2.32
CA PRO A 100 -13.63 -6.98 2.97
C PRO A 100 -13.22 -7.05 4.46
N PHE A 101 -13.37 -5.94 5.18
CA PHE A 101 -12.98 -5.83 6.58
C PHE A 101 -14.07 -5.13 7.39
N ASP A 102 -14.20 -5.53 8.64
CA ASP A 102 -15.10 -4.86 9.58
C ASP A 102 -14.64 -3.43 9.85
N SER A 103 -15.59 -2.58 10.22
CA SER A 103 -15.28 -1.22 10.67
C SER A 103 -14.43 -1.25 11.95
N ASP A 104 -13.54 -0.28 12.12
CA ASP A 104 -12.65 -0.11 13.27
C ASP A 104 -11.72 -1.32 13.54
N SER A 105 -11.47 -2.14 12.51
CA SER A 105 -10.56 -3.29 12.57
C SER A 105 -9.07 -2.93 12.52
N PHE A 106 -8.74 -1.70 12.11
CA PHE A 106 -7.36 -1.22 11.96
C PHE A 106 -7.12 0.08 12.70
N ASP A 107 -5.92 0.21 13.26
CA ASP A 107 -5.44 1.40 13.95
C ASP A 107 -4.95 2.46 12.95
N ALA A 108 -4.49 2.02 11.77
CA ALA A 108 -4.10 2.87 10.66
C ALA A 108 -4.43 2.23 9.31
N VAL A 109 -4.84 3.06 8.36
CA VAL A 109 -4.87 2.74 6.94
C VAL A 109 -3.80 3.58 6.25
N VAL A 110 -3.04 2.99 5.34
CA VAL A 110 -2.07 3.69 4.49
C VAL A 110 -2.31 3.36 3.03
N CYS A 111 -1.83 4.21 2.14
CA CYS A 111 -1.89 3.99 0.70
C CYS A 111 -0.75 4.79 0.05
N SER A 112 0.00 4.15 -0.85
CA SER A 112 1.03 4.81 -1.65
C SER A 112 0.78 4.58 -3.15
N VAL A 113 -0.34 5.06 -3.66
CA VAL A 113 -0.59 5.14 -5.10
C VAL A 113 -0.05 6.45 -5.65
N TRP A 114 0.71 6.39 -6.74
CA TRP A 114 0.90 7.55 -7.60
C TRP A 114 -0.46 7.88 -8.24
N VAL A 115 -0.84 9.16 -8.15
CA VAL A 115 -2.18 9.73 -8.40
C VAL A 115 -2.77 9.42 -9.79
N ASP A 116 -1.99 8.90 -10.75
CA ASP A 116 -2.47 8.66 -12.11
C ASP A 116 -3.38 7.43 -12.28
N VAL A 117 -3.36 6.45 -11.39
CA VAL A 117 -4.13 5.19 -11.56
C VAL A 117 -5.59 5.29 -11.08
N LEU A 118 -5.96 6.31 -10.29
CA LEU A 118 -7.31 6.47 -9.72
C LEU A 118 -8.20 7.48 -10.46
N ARG A 119 -7.83 7.87 -11.68
CA ARG A 119 -8.40 9.02 -12.38
C ARG A 119 -9.83 8.87 -12.92
N GLU A 120 -10.59 7.83 -12.54
CA GLU A 120 -12.01 7.74 -12.89
C GLU A 120 -13.00 7.93 -11.74
N SER A 121 -12.57 8.11 -10.47
CA SER A 121 -13.55 8.20 -9.37
C SER A 121 -13.33 9.29 -8.30
N ALA A 122 -12.24 10.06 -8.32
CA ALA A 122 -12.05 11.10 -7.31
C ALA A 122 -11.40 12.36 -7.88
N SER A 123 -12.10 13.50 -7.75
CA SER A 123 -11.52 14.82 -7.91
C SER A 123 -10.60 15.12 -6.73
N CYS A 124 -9.34 14.68 -6.82
CA CYS A 124 -8.28 15.13 -5.90
C CYS A 124 -7.70 16.44 -6.46
N ASP A 125 -7.84 17.54 -5.72
CA ASP A 125 -7.33 18.87 -6.09
C ASP A 125 -5.79 18.83 -6.19
N GLN A 126 -5.25 19.42 -7.26
CA GLN A 126 -3.87 19.21 -7.75
C GLN A 126 -2.74 19.71 -6.82
N ARG A 127 -3.06 20.17 -5.61
CA ARG A 127 -2.09 20.77 -4.68
C ARG A 127 -1.49 19.79 -3.67
N ASP A 128 -2.03 18.56 -3.57
CA ASP A 128 -1.61 17.56 -2.58
C ASP A 128 -1.05 16.27 -3.25
N ALA A 129 -0.13 16.41 -4.20
CA ALA A 129 0.51 15.29 -4.89
C ALA A 129 1.42 14.40 -4.00
N GLU A 130 1.46 14.64 -2.68
CA GLU A 130 2.17 13.89 -1.65
C GLU A 130 1.21 13.47 -0.51
N GLY A 131 0.12 12.78 -0.84
CA GLY A 131 -0.93 12.43 0.12
C GLY A 131 -0.71 11.08 0.80
N VAL A 132 -0.27 11.07 2.06
CA VAL A 132 -0.45 9.91 2.95
C VAL A 132 -1.86 9.99 3.53
N ALA A 133 -2.76 9.11 3.09
CA ALA A 133 -4.04 8.95 3.78
C ALA A 133 -3.80 8.13 5.05
N THR A 134 -4.05 8.72 6.22
CA THR A 134 -4.16 7.98 7.49
C THR A 134 -5.54 8.16 8.11
N GLY A 135 -6.12 7.06 8.58
CA GLY A 135 -7.45 7.06 9.20
C GLY A 135 -7.83 5.68 9.73
N ARG A 136 -8.98 5.62 10.41
CA ARG A 136 -9.65 4.36 10.77
C ARG A 136 -10.60 3.95 9.66
N VAL A 137 -10.74 2.64 9.43
CA VAL A 137 -11.75 2.11 8.51
C VAL A 137 -13.13 2.27 9.16
N HIS A 138 -13.87 3.33 8.86
CA HIS A 138 -15.31 3.38 9.15
C HIS A 138 -16.04 3.00 7.85
N GLY A 139 -16.82 1.91 7.87
CA GLY A 139 -17.59 1.31 6.76
C GLY A 139 -17.62 2.13 5.46
N CYS A 140 -16.59 1.95 4.63
CA CYS A 140 -16.27 2.91 3.56
C CYS A 140 -16.85 2.45 2.22
N SER A 141 -17.90 3.14 1.76
CA SER A 141 -18.11 3.37 0.33
C SER A 141 -17.20 4.55 -0.06
N CYS A 142 -16.21 4.31 -0.92
CA CYS A 142 -15.18 5.29 -1.30
C CYS A 142 -15.66 6.45 -2.19
N LEU A 143 -16.84 7.02 -1.93
CA LEU A 143 -17.29 8.28 -2.52
C LEU A 143 -17.21 9.39 -1.46
N GLY A 144 -16.15 10.21 -1.54
CA GLY A 144 -16.10 11.50 -0.85
C GLY A 144 -14.97 11.66 0.15
N LEU A 145 -13.72 11.68 -0.31
CA LEU A 145 -12.56 12.16 0.47
C LEU A 145 -12.52 13.70 0.56
N THR A 146 -13.65 14.33 0.85
CA THR A 146 -13.73 15.74 1.27
C THR A 146 -14.57 15.80 2.55
N GLY A 147 -13.93 15.60 3.70
CA GLY A 147 -14.61 15.73 4.98
C GLY A 147 -13.83 15.21 6.17
N LYS A 148 -12.95 16.05 6.72
CA LYS A 148 -12.37 15.95 8.07
C LYS A 148 -11.33 14.84 8.31
N TYR A 149 -10.14 15.04 7.75
CA TYR A 149 -8.91 14.45 8.29
C TYR A 149 -8.66 15.01 9.70
N THR A 150 -8.93 14.23 10.73
CA THR A 150 -8.72 14.66 12.12
C THR A 150 -7.26 14.42 12.48
N ARG A 151 -6.49 15.51 12.54
CA ARG A 151 -5.19 15.58 13.20
C ARG A 151 -5.40 15.20 14.67
N LEU A 152 -5.13 13.97 15.07
CA LEU A 152 -5.11 13.58 16.48
C LEU A 152 -3.95 14.30 17.16
N ARG A 153 -4.24 15.46 17.77
CA ARG A 153 -3.35 16.06 18.78
C ARG A 153 -3.43 15.17 20.01
N SER A 154 -2.32 14.58 20.42
CA SER A 154 -2.17 14.01 21.76
C SER A 154 -2.20 15.16 22.76
N HIS A 155 -3.24 15.22 23.59
CA HIS A 155 -3.17 15.89 24.87
C HIS A 155 -2.34 15.01 25.80
N HIS A 156 -1.17 15.50 26.22
CA HIS A 156 -0.69 15.59 27.59
C HIS A 156 0.50 16.55 27.62
#